data_AF-A0A918YPT8-F1
#
_entry.id   AF-A0A918YPT8-F1
#
_cell.length_a   1.000
_cell.length_b   1.000
_cell.length_c   1.000
_cell.angle_alpha   90.00
_cell.angle_beta   90.00
_cell.angle_gamma   90.00
#
_symmetry.space_group_name_H-M   'P 1'
#
loop_
_entity.id
_entity.type
_entity.pdbx_description
1 polymer ?
#
loop_
_entity_poly.entity_id
_entity_poly.type
_entity_poly.pdbx_seq_one_letter_code
_entity_poly.pdbx_strand_id
1 'polypeptide(L)'
;MTTGRLVFPPCAPQCAIPSLPRVLVGALMRRYRTRAGLSDQQAADIVKASASRIRALELARAPMSAAIAGALLGAYGAPDREVQEARALLTHPGHQHHLDGFAPSGAWVDALQASARAALVYSAGPLPASLLPLPDPPASANPGRRQASSHGCRTLLLLHQSVLDRIPDGLSLLVRLAEKGAITMRLVPESLAEPVALLTEYTCTAWGWDGSNTQRLRRQVYVTHHPRQAQSGVDNGRAAIGQRQLLEDAVRRAMPSQWSLAQLQQAVVQQQSSAEAAGSRATRQAATVHAATQDSGARRPA
;
A
#
# COMPACT_ATOMS: atom_id res chain seq x y z
N MET A 1 24.82 9.85 -11.61
CA MET A 1 25.09 9.59 -10.18
C MET A 1 24.70 8.16 -9.87
N THR A 2 25.66 7.24 -9.79
CA THR A 2 25.44 5.87 -9.31
C THR A 2 25.29 5.92 -7.80
N THR A 3 24.06 5.79 -7.30
CA THR A 3 23.80 5.57 -5.88
C THR A 3 24.44 4.24 -5.48
N GLY A 4 25.64 4.32 -4.90
CA GLY A 4 26.33 3.14 -4.36
C GLY A 4 25.39 2.42 -3.41
N ARG A 5 25.14 1.13 -3.69
CA ARG A 5 24.29 0.27 -2.86
C ARG A 5 24.92 0.22 -1.47
N LEU A 6 24.29 0.87 -0.50
CA LEU A 6 24.72 0.81 0.89
C LEU A 6 24.50 -0.61 1.38
N VAL A 7 25.57 -1.39 1.43
CA VAL A 7 25.53 -2.71 2.07
C VAL A 7 25.39 -2.48 3.57
N PHE A 8 24.19 -2.67 4.09
CA PHE A 8 23.97 -2.58 5.54
C PHE A 8 24.67 -3.76 6.23
N PRO A 9 25.48 -3.51 7.28
CA PRO A 9 26.09 -4.59 8.03
C PRO A 9 25.01 -5.48 8.66
N PRO A 10 25.28 -6.79 8.84
CA PRO A 10 24.33 -7.68 9.51
C PRO A 10 24.01 -7.14 10.91
N CYS A 11 22.75 -7.24 11.32
CA CYS A 11 22.36 -6.70 12.61
C CYS A 11 23.02 -7.47 13.76
N ALA A 12 23.17 -6.83 14.91
CA ALA A 12 23.71 -7.48 16.10
C ALA A 12 22.87 -8.72 16.50
N PRO A 13 23.49 -9.74 17.14
CA PRO A 13 22.80 -10.96 17.58
C PRO A 13 21.59 -10.71 18.49
N GLN A 14 21.57 -9.56 19.18
CA GLN A 14 20.53 -9.15 20.12
C GLN A 14 19.59 -8.08 19.53
N CYS A 15 19.46 -8.02 18.20
CA CYS A 15 18.56 -7.06 17.57
C CYS A 15 17.12 -7.26 18.04
N ALA A 16 16.58 -6.25 18.73
CA ALA A 16 15.22 -6.26 19.29
C ALA A 16 14.12 -5.92 18.27
N ILE A 17 14.51 -5.63 17.02
CA ILE A 17 13.59 -5.40 15.90
C ILE A 17 13.33 -6.77 15.26
N PRO A 18 12.09 -7.17 14.97
CA PRO A 18 11.84 -8.42 14.26
C PRO A 18 12.41 -8.40 12.84
N SER A 19 12.91 -9.54 12.40
CA SER A 19 13.39 -9.71 11.03
C SER A 19 12.25 -9.54 10.04
N LEU A 20 12.51 -8.81 8.97
CA LEU A 20 11.52 -8.43 7.97
C LEU A 20 10.82 -9.63 7.31
N PRO A 21 11.54 -10.70 6.85
CA PRO A 21 10.91 -11.96 6.44
C PRO A 21 9.87 -12.51 7.40
N ARG A 22 10.13 -12.48 8.72
CA ARG A 22 9.19 -13.02 9.72
C ARG A 22 7.94 -12.15 9.84
N VAL A 23 8.10 -10.83 9.77
CA VAL A 23 6.97 -9.89 9.81
C VAL A 23 6.07 -10.09 8.60
N LEU A 24 6.66 -10.14 7.40
CA LEU A 24 5.93 -10.33 6.16
C LEU A 24 5.20 -11.67 6.13
N VAL A 25 5.92 -12.78 6.40
CA VAL A 25 5.34 -14.12 6.33
C VAL A 25 4.30 -14.32 7.43
N GLY A 26 4.51 -13.80 8.64
CA GLY A 26 3.53 -13.85 9.72
C GLY A 26 2.22 -13.14 9.36
N ALA A 27 2.31 -11.95 8.75
CA ALA A 27 1.15 -11.23 8.25
C ALA A 27 0.41 -12.03 7.17
N LEU A 28 1.15 -12.61 6.21
CA LEU A 28 0.58 -13.43 5.14
C LEU A 28 -0.14 -14.66 5.68
N MET A 29 0.49 -15.39 6.61
CA MET A 29 -0.10 -16.54 7.30
C MET A 29 -1.42 -16.18 7.97
N ARG A 30 -1.44 -15.07 8.74
CA ARG A 30 -2.64 -14.62 9.42
C ARG A 30 -3.77 -14.27 8.46
N ARG A 31 -3.46 -13.62 7.34
CA ARG A 31 -4.43 -13.31 6.28
C ARG A 31 -5.06 -14.59 5.75
N TYR A 32 -4.27 -15.57 5.33
CA TYR A 32 -4.80 -16.82 4.78
C TYR A 32 -5.57 -17.63 5.81
N ARG A 33 -5.07 -17.74 7.03
CA ARG A 33 -5.78 -18.43 8.12
C ARG A 33 -7.16 -17.82 8.36
N THR A 34 -7.22 -16.49 8.46
CA THR A 34 -8.47 -15.76 8.69
C THR A 34 -9.44 -15.95 7.52
N ARG A 35 -8.94 -15.88 6.27
CA ARG A 35 -9.73 -16.13 5.06
C ARG A 35 -10.28 -17.55 5.01
N ALA A 36 -9.48 -18.53 5.41
CA ALA A 36 -9.89 -19.94 5.54
C ALA A 36 -10.88 -20.16 6.71
N GLY A 37 -11.10 -19.17 7.58
CA GLY A 37 -11.97 -19.29 8.73
C GLY A 37 -11.41 -20.16 9.86
N LEU A 38 -10.10 -20.36 9.89
CA LEU A 38 -9.44 -21.22 10.87
C LEU A 38 -9.10 -20.44 12.16
N SER A 39 -9.40 -21.04 13.30
CA SER A 39 -8.95 -20.53 14.61
C SER A 39 -7.46 -20.80 14.82
N ASP A 40 -6.87 -20.08 15.79
CA ASP A 40 -5.48 -20.33 16.20
C ASP A 40 -5.28 -21.78 16.68
N GLN A 41 -6.30 -22.40 17.28
CA GLN A 41 -6.24 -23.80 17.75
C GLN A 41 -6.24 -24.79 16.60
N GLN A 42 -7.15 -24.64 15.62
CA GLN A 42 -7.17 -25.50 14.43
C GLN A 42 -5.86 -25.41 13.64
N ALA A 43 -5.29 -24.21 13.55
CA ALA A 43 -3.95 -24.02 12.98
C ALA A 43 -2.85 -24.72 13.78
N ALA A 44 -2.96 -24.76 15.11
CA ALA A 44 -1.99 -25.39 15.97
C ALA A 44 -1.98 -26.91 15.81
N ASP A 45 -3.15 -27.51 15.63
CA ASP A 45 -3.31 -28.96 15.43
C ASP A 45 -2.59 -29.45 14.16
N ILE A 46 -2.58 -28.64 13.09
CA ILE A 46 -1.89 -28.93 11.82
C ILE A 46 -0.38 -29.18 12.03
N VAL A 47 0.25 -28.40 12.91
CA VAL A 47 1.70 -28.45 13.16
C VAL A 47 2.06 -29.00 14.54
N LYS A 48 1.10 -29.61 15.24
CA LYS A 48 1.27 -30.16 16.60
C LYS A 48 1.88 -29.14 17.57
N ALA A 49 1.35 -27.91 17.56
CA ALA A 49 1.77 -26.81 18.41
C ALA A 49 0.63 -26.33 19.32
N SER A 50 0.85 -25.25 20.09
CA SER A 50 -0.20 -24.56 20.84
C SER A 50 -0.77 -23.37 20.05
N ALA A 51 -2.02 -23.00 20.30
CA ALA A 51 -2.62 -21.79 19.71
C ALA A 51 -1.79 -20.53 20.00
N SER A 52 -1.24 -20.41 21.21
CA SER A 52 -0.32 -19.33 21.59
C SER A 52 0.93 -19.28 20.71
N ARG A 53 1.47 -20.45 20.33
CA ARG A 53 2.62 -20.55 19.42
C ARG A 53 2.26 -20.10 18.00
N ILE A 54 1.09 -20.47 17.48
CA ILE A 54 0.59 -19.98 16.18
C ILE A 54 0.47 -18.46 16.18
N ARG A 55 -0.17 -17.91 17.21
CA ARG A 55 -0.30 -16.47 17.34
C ARG A 55 1.07 -15.78 17.45
N ALA A 56 2.02 -16.37 18.17
CA ALA A 56 3.38 -15.84 18.24
C ALA A 56 4.13 -15.89 16.89
N LEU A 57 3.91 -16.92 16.09
CA LEU A 57 4.45 -17.03 14.72
C LEU A 57 3.89 -15.92 13.82
N GLU A 58 2.56 -15.77 13.78
CA GLU A 58 1.88 -14.78 12.96
C GLU A 58 2.23 -13.33 13.32
N LEU A 59 2.54 -13.07 14.59
CA LEU A 59 2.97 -11.76 15.07
C LEU A 59 4.50 -11.57 15.03
N ALA A 60 5.24 -12.48 14.39
CA ALA A 60 6.71 -12.49 14.33
C ALA A 60 7.41 -12.42 15.70
N ARG A 61 6.75 -12.93 16.75
CA ARG A 61 7.23 -12.95 18.14
C ARG A 61 8.09 -14.17 18.48
N ALA A 62 8.05 -15.18 17.64
CA ALA A 62 8.80 -16.39 17.86
C ALA A 62 9.42 -16.88 16.54
N PRO A 63 10.56 -17.59 16.59
CA PRO A 63 11.24 -18.07 15.39
C PRO A 63 10.30 -18.91 14.52
N MET A 64 10.43 -18.77 13.22
CA MET A 64 9.61 -19.44 12.21
C MET A 64 10.56 -20.12 11.22
N SER A 65 10.37 -21.41 10.98
CA SER A 65 11.10 -22.13 9.93
C SER A 65 10.32 -22.10 8.63
N ALA A 66 11.02 -22.16 7.49
CA ALA A 66 10.41 -22.25 6.16
C ALA A 66 9.48 -23.47 6.03
N ALA A 67 9.82 -24.59 6.67
CA ALA A 67 9.00 -25.80 6.69
C ALA A 67 7.65 -25.57 7.40
N ILE A 68 7.66 -24.99 8.61
CA ILE A 68 6.43 -24.68 9.35
C ILE A 68 5.58 -23.66 8.59
N ALA A 69 6.21 -22.59 8.09
CA ALA A 69 5.50 -21.56 7.32
C ALA A 69 4.81 -22.16 6.09
N GLY A 70 5.52 -23.01 5.34
CA GLY A 70 4.96 -23.66 4.16
C GLY A 70 3.86 -24.66 4.47
N ALA A 71 3.99 -25.44 5.55
CA ALA A 71 2.93 -26.36 5.98
C ALA A 71 1.65 -25.62 6.36
N LEU A 72 1.77 -24.54 7.14
CA LEU A 72 0.63 -23.72 7.53
C LEU A 72 0.01 -22.99 6.35
N LEU A 73 0.81 -22.31 5.51
CA LEU A 73 0.29 -21.61 4.32
C LEU A 73 -0.40 -22.56 3.35
N GLY A 74 0.17 -23.74 3.10
CA GLY A 74 -0.48 -24.77 2.28
C GLY A 74 -1.81 -25.25 2.88
N ALA A 75 -1.85 -25.51 4.19
CA ALA A 75 -3.08 -25.90 4.88
C ALA A 75 -4.14 -24.77 4.90
N TYR A 76 -3.71 -23.50 4.87
CA TYR A 76 -4.61 -22.35 4.78
C TYR A 76 -5.10 -22.06 3.36
N GLY A 77 -4.66 -22.83 2.36
CA GLY A 77 -5.03 -22.64 0.95
C GLY A 77 -4.35 -21.45 0.28
N ALA A 78 -3.14 -21.07 0.73
CA ALA A 78 -2.34 -20.08 0.01
C ALA A 78 -1.89 -20.64 -1.35
N PRO A 79 -1.85 -19.84 -2.43
CA PRO A 79 -1.33 -20.28 -3.73
C PRO A 79 0.13 -20.74 -3.62
N ASP A 80 0.50 -21.79 -4.38
CA ASP A 80 1.85 -22.36 -4.36
C ASP A 80 2.95 -21.32 -4.56
N ARG A 81 2.74 -20.36 -5.46
CA ARG A 81 3.67 -19.25 -5.68
C ARG A 81 3.99 -18.51 -4.38
N GLU A 82 2.98 -18.16 -3.59
CA GLU A 82 3.16 -17.41 -2.35
C GLU A 82 3.78 -18.28 -1.25
N VAL A 83 3.47 -19.59 -1.24
CA VAL A 83 4.14 -20.56 -0.36
C VAL A 83 5.64 -20.62 -0.66
N GLN A 84 6.02 -20.67 -1.94
CA GLN A 84 7.42 -20.71 -2.35
C GLN A 84 8.15 -19.39 -2.05
N GLU A 85 7.51 -18.24 -2.34
CA GLU A 85 8.06 -16.92 -1.99
C GLU A 85 8.28 -16.79 -0.47
N ALA A 86 7.32 -17.22 0.36
CA ALA A 86 7.45 -17.21 1.82
C ALA A 86 8.58 -18.11 2.33
N ARG A 87 8.73 -19.31 1.75
CA ARG A 87 9.85 -20.21 2.07
C ARG A 87 11.19 -19.60 1.69
N ALA A 88 11.29 -19.02 0.49
CA ALA A 88 12.51 -18.38 0.02
C ALA A 88 12.96 -17.25 0.95
N LEU A 89 12.02 -16.38 1.37
CA LEU A 89 12.28 -15.30 2.33
C LEU A 89 12.82 -15.82 3.67
N LEU A 90 12.29 -16.94 4.18
CA LEU A 90 12.70 -17.50 5.47
C LEU A 90 13.99 -18.32 5.42
N THR A 91 14.39 -18.81 4.25
CA THR A 91 15.65 -19.53 4.06
C THR A 91 16.84 -18.59 3.91
N HIS A 92 16.61 -17.29 3.66
CA HIS A 92 17.71 -16.33 3.58
C HIS A 92 18.47 -16.26 4.92
N PRO A 93 19.81 -16.34 4.89
CA PRO A 93 20.60 -16.36 6.10
C PRO A 93 20.56 -15.00 6.82
N GLY A 94 20.55 -15.06 8.14
CA GLY A 94 20.69 -13.89 9.00
C GLY A 94 19.39 -13.16 9.29
N HIS A 95 19.54 -12.05 10.00
CA HIS A 95 18.43 -11.23 10.47
C HIS A 95 18.35 -9.99 9.60
N GLN A 96 17.40 -9.99 8.67
CA GLN A 96 17.26 -8.98 7.63
C GLN A 96 16.31 -7.86 8.04
N HIS A 97 16.70 -6.64 7.71
CA HIS A 97 15.91 -5.41 7.88
C HIS A 97 15.64 -4.68 6.55
N HIS A 98 16.14 -5.25 5.45
CA HIS A 98 16.08 -4.70 4.11
C HIS A 98 15.92 -5.87 3.13
N LEU A 99 14.97 -5.76 2.21
CA LEU A 99 14.70 -6.73 1.16
C LEU A 99 14.71 -6.02 -0.19
N ASP A 100 15.86 -6.07 -0.85
CA ASP A 100 16.04 -5.55 -2.20
C ASP A 100 15.30 -6.38 -3.23
N GLY A 101 14.60 -5.73 -4.15
CA GLY A 101 13.90 -6.38 -5.26
C GLY A 101 12.67 -7.19 -4.83
N PHE A 102 12.32 -7.18 -3.55
CA PHE A 102 11.07 -7.78 -3.08
C PHE A 102 9.92 -6.80 -3.37
N ALA A 103 9.19 -7.09 -4.45
CA ALA A 103 7.96 -6.40 -4.81
C ALA A 103 6.75 -7.16 -4.24
N PRO A 104 6.16 -6.73 -3.11
CA PRO A 104 5.04 -7.44 -2.52
C PRO A 104 3.86 -7.45 -3.51
N SER A 105 3.38 -8.66 -3.83
CA SER A 105 2.14 -8.84 -4.60
C SER A 105 0.94 -8.24 -3.86
N GLY A 106 -0.22 -8.16 -4.54
CA GLY A 106 -1.46 -7.70 -3.90
C GLY A 106 -1.80 -8.47 -2.61
N ALA A 107 -1.57 -9.78 -2.57
CA ALA A 107 -1.84 -10.58 -1.36
C ALA A 107 -0.94 -10.20 -0.17
N TRP A 108 0.32 -9.85 -0.43
CA TRP A 108 1.25 -9.38 0.60
C TRP A 108 0.88 -7.98 1.10
N VAL A 109 0.48 -7.08 0.19
CA VAL A 109 -0.03 -5.74 0.53
C VAL A 109 -1.30 -5.85 1.37
N ASP A 110 -2.27 -6.66 0.96
CA ASP A 110 -3.49 -6.94 1.72
C ASP A 110 -3.16 -7.48 3.13
N ALA A 111 -2.16 -8.37 3.22
CA ALA A 111 -1.76 -8.97 4.49
C ALA A 111 -1.15 -7.94 5.44
N LEU A 112 -0.33 -7.03 4.91
CA LEU A 112 0.21 -5.90 5.65
C LEU A 112 -0.89 -4.94 6.11
N GLN A 113 -1.80 -4.57 5.22
CA GLN A 113 -2.96 -3.73 5.54
C GLN A 113 -3.83 -4.35 6.64
N ALA A 114 -4.20 -5.63 6.50
CA ALA A 114 -5.00 -6.34 7.48
C ALA A 114 -4.30 -6.50 8.85
N SER A 115 -2.97 -6.46 8.86
CA SER A 115 -2.15 -6.53 10.08
C SER A 115 -1.79 -5.17 10.66
N ALA A 116 -2.00 -4.09 9.89
CA ALA A 116 -1.71 -2.72 10.28
C ALA A 116 -2.91 -2.06 10.95
N ARG A 117 -2.63 -1.17 11.91
CA ARG A 117 -3.63 -0.23 12.44
C ARG A 117 -3.66 1.09 11.69
N ALA A 118 -2.55 1.44 11.09
CA ALA A 118 -2.43 2.62 10.28
C ALA A 118 -1.50 2.36 9.10
N ALA A 119 -1.85 2.95 7.98
CA ALA A 119 -1.02 3.05 6.80
C ALA A 119 -0.78 4.52 6.50
N LEU A 120 0.48 4.91 6.32
CA LEU A 120 0.85 6.23 5.83
C LEU A 120 1.36 6.07 4.40
N VAL A 121 0.71 6.72 3.44
CA VAL A 121 1.04 6.61 2.03
C VAL A 121 1.50 7.97 1.55
N TYR A 122 2.74 8.08 1.05
CA TYR A 122 3.25 9.30 0.42
C TYR A 122 3.48 9.08 -1.08
N SER A 123 2.77 9.88 -1.88
CA SER A 123 2.79 9.77 -3.33
C SER A 123 2.84 11.13 -4.01
N ALA A 124 3.53 11.18 -5.16
CA ALA A 124 3.42 12.25 -6.14
C ALA A 124 2.87 11.80 -7.50
N GLY A 125 2.45 10.54 -7.59
CA GLY A 125 1.89 9.94 -8.78
C GLY A 125 0.59 9.20 -8.50
N PRO A 126 0.02 8.54 -9.52
CA PRO A 126 -1.18 7.74 -9.36
C PRO A 126 -0.99 6.67 -8.30
N LEU A 127 -2.01 6.52 -7.45
CA LEU A 127 -2.03 5.51 -6.42
C LEU A 127 -2.46 4.16 -7.01
N PRO A 128 -1.75 3.06 -6.72
CA PRO A 128 -2.21 1.73 -7.05
C PRO A 128 -3.58 1.47 -6.41
N ALA A 129 -4.49 0.87 -7.17
CA ALA A 129 -5.82 0.51 -6.67
C ALA A 129 -5.77 -0.38 -5.42
N SER A 130 -4.73 -1.22 -5.28
CA SER A 130 -4.49 -2.07 -4.11
C SER A 130 -4.18 -1.31 -2.82
N LEU A 131 -3.78 -0.03 -2.90
CA LEU A 131 -3.52 0.81 -1.73
C LEU A 131 -4.72 1.65 -1.31
N LEU A 132 -5.75 1.72 -2.16
CA LEU A 132 -6.99 2.38 -1.81
C LEU A 132 -7.85 1.37 -1.04
N PRO A 133 -8.44 1.77 0.10
CA PRO A 133 -9.38 0.90 0.78
C PRO A 133 -10.48 0.52 -0.22
N LEU A 134 -10.62 -0.79 -0.47
CA LEU A 134 -11.72 -1.30 -1.25
C LEU A 134 -13.02 -0.85 -0.58
N PRO A 135 -13.98 -0.25 -1.31
CA PRO A 135 -15.30 -0.03 -0.75
C PRO A 135 -15.82 -1.36 -0.21
N ASP A 136 -16.39 -1.34 0.99
CA ASP A 136 -16.85 -2.56 1.66
C ASP A 136 -17.67 -3.38 0.65
N PRO A 137 -17.30 -4.66 0.40
CA PRO A 137 -18.11 -5.50 -0.46
C PRO A 137 -19.53 -5.55 0.12
N PRO A 138 -20.58 -5.61 -0.72
CA PRO A 138 -21.95 -5.69 -0.22
C PRO A 138 -22.03 -6.84 0.79
N ALA A 139 -22.63 -6.55 1.95
CA ALA A 139 -22.70 -7.47 3.08
C ALA A 139 -23.02 -8.88 2.57
N SER A 140 -22.06 -9.79 2.71
CA SER A 140 -22.25 -11.16 2.28
C SER A 140 -23.45 -11.74 3.01
N ALA A 141 -24.42 -12.27 2.27
CA ALA A 141 -25.68 -12.83 2.76
C ALA A 141 -25.53 -14.16 3.54
N ASN A 142 -24.41 -14.35 4.24
CA ASN A 142 -24.19 -15.47 5.15
C ASN A 142 -24.52 -15.03 6.59
N PRO A 143 -25.78 -15.18 7.05
CA PRO A 143 -26.17 -14.90 8.42
C PRO A 143 -25.40 -15.84 9.35
N GLY A 144 -24.40 -15.30 10.06
CA GLY A 144 -23.58 -16.04 11.02
C GLY A 144 -22.08 -15.79 10.91
N ARG A 145 -21.60 -15.29 9.76
CA ARG A 145 -20.19 -14.97 9.59
C ARG A 145 -19.99 -13.46 9.69
N ARG A 146 -19.60 -12.95 10.87
CA ARG A 146 -19.10 -11.58 10.98
C ARG A 146 -17.91 -11.45 10.04
N GLN A 147 -18.08 -10.70 8.95
CA GLN A 147 -16.95 -10.25 8.16
C GLN A 147 -15.99 -9.54 9.12
N ALA A 148 -14.73 -9.97 9.13
CA ALA A 148 -13.69 -9.20 9.81
C ALA A 148 -13.72 -7.83 9.14
N SER A 149 -14.23 -6.83 9.85
CA SER A 149 -14.44 -5.51 9.28
C SER A 149 -13.13 -4.98 8.73
N SER A 150 -13.16 -4.56 7.47
CA SER A 150 -12.12 -3.76 6.79
C SER A 150 -11.74 -2.49 7.57
N HIS A 151 -12.54 -2.13 8.59
CA HIS A 151 -12.43 -0.97 9.47
C HIS A 151 -11.19 -0.91 10.39
N GLY A 152 -10.17 -1.74 10.20
CA GLY A 152 -9.02 -1.81 11.12
C GLY A 152 -7.88 -0.82 10.83
N CYS A 153 -7.54 -0.61 9.56
CA CYS A 153 -6.38 0.16 9.17
C CYS A 153 -6.76 1.59 8.78
N ARG A 154 -6.35 2.56 9.60
CA ARG A 154 -6.52 4.00 9.30
C ARG A 154 -5.49 4.43 8.25
N THR A 155 -5.95 4.81 7.07
CA THR A 155 -5.05 5.26 6.01
C THR A 155 -4.95 6.79 6.02
N LEU A 156 -3.73 7.30 6.20
CA LEU A 156 -3.37 8.70 5.97
C LEU A 156 -2.63 8.78 4.63
N LEU A 157 -3.21 9.51 3.69
CA LEU A 157 -2.66 9.76 2.38
C LEU A 157 -2.04 11.15 2.32
N LEU A 158 -0.73 11.19 2.10
CA LEU A 158 0.08 12.38 1.83
C LEU A 158 0.26 12.49 0.31
N LEU A 159 -0.35 13.50 -0.30
CA LEU A 159 -0.24 13.76 -1.74
C LEU A 159 0.66 14.96 -1.95
N HIS A 160 1.74 14.80 -2.71
CA HIS A 160 2.53 15.94 -3.16
C HIS A 160 1.66 16.86 -4.05
N GLN A 161 1.77 18.17 -3.86
CA GLN A 161 0.91 19.15 -4.56
C GLN A 161 0.96 19.04 -6.08
N SER A 162 2.09 18.65 -6.66
CA SER A 162 2.23 18.41 -8.11
C SER A 162 1.25 17.36 -8.68
N VAL A 163 0.60 16.57 -7.83
CA VAL A 163 -0.45 15.61 -8.23
C VAL A 163 -1.67 16.33 -8.83
N LEU A 164 -1.98 17.54 -8.34
CA LEU A 164 -3.16 18.30 -8.78
C LEU A 164 -3.10 18.60 -10.29
N ASP A 165 -1.89 18.79 -10.81
CA ASP A 165 -1.67 19.11 -12.23
C ASP A 165 -1.55 17.86 -13.12
N ARG A 166 -1.19 16.71 -12.53
CA ARG A 166 -0.74 15.52 -13.28
C ARG A 166 -1.77 14.40 -13.36
N ILE A 167 -2.73 14.34 -12.44
CA ILE A 167 -3.68 13.23 -12.34
C ILE A 167 -5.08 13.71 -12.74
N PRO A 168 -5.49 13.54 -14.01
CA PRO A 168 -6.88 13.77 -14.40
C PRO A 168 -7.81 12.66 -13.88
N ASP A 169 -7.33 11.42 -13.87
CA ASP A 169 -8.14 10.25 -13.51
C ASP A 169 -7.87 9.81 -12.08
N GLY A 170 -8.90 9.92 -11.23
CA GLY A 170 -8.89 9.35 -9.87
C GLY A 170 -8.99 10.36 -8.73
N LEU A 171 -8.80 11.67 -8.98
CA LEU A 171 -8.99 12.69 -7.93
C LEU A 171 -10.41 12.64 -7.36
N SER A 172 -11.42 12.46 -8.21
CA SER A 172 -12.82 12.31 -7.76
C SER A 172 -13.04 11.08 -6.88
N LEU A 173 -12.30 9.98 -7.10
CA LEU A 173 -12.36 8.80 -6.24
C LEU A 173 -11.72 9.11 -4.88
N LEU A 174 -10.57 9.80 -4.86
CA LEU A 174 -9.89 10.18 -3.62
C LEU A 174 -10.72 11.14 -2.77
N VAL A 175 -11.34 12.15 -3.39
CA VAL A 175 -12.29 13.05 -2.73
C VAL A 175 -13.43 12.24 -2.09
N ARG A 176 -14.05 11.35 -2.86
CA ARG A 176 -15.14 10.48 -2.36
C ARG A 176 -14.71 9.59 -1.19
N LEU A 177 -13.51 9.01 -1.24
CA LEU A 177 -12.96 8.19 -0.16
C LEU A 177 -12.69 9.03 1.09
N ALA A 178 -12.19 10.25 0.93
CA ALA A 178 -11.92 11.17 2.02
C ALA A 178 -13.23 11.66 2.68
N GLU A 179 -14.25 12.02 1.90
CA GLU A 179 -15.56 12.43 2.39
C GLU A 179 -16.28 11.31 3.15
N LYS A 180 -16.12 10.06 2.72
CA LYS A 180 -16.63 8.88 3.44
C LYS A 180 -15.82 8.54 4.69
N GLY A 181 -14.73 9.26 4.98
CA GLY A 181 -13.81 8.98 6.09
C GLY A 181 -13.01 7.69 5.91
N ALA A 182 -13.01 7.09 4.72
CA ALA A 182 -12.25 5.87 4.42
C ALA A 182 -10.73 6.14 4.41
N ILE A 183 -10.35 7.37 4.05
CA ILE A 183 -8.98 7.87 4.14
C ILE A 183 -8.95 9.26 4.79
N THR A 184 -7.88 9.58 5.49
CA THR A 184 -7.53 10.97 5.80
C THR A 184 -6.54 11.43 4.75
N MET A 185 -6.75 12.60 4.16
CA MET A 185 -5.89 13.11 3.09
C MET A 185 -5.23 14.42 3.50
N ARG A 186 -3.98 14.62 3.09
CA ARG A 186 -3.24 15.87 3.27
C ARG A 186 -2.36 16.17 2.06
N LEU A 187 -2.36 17.42 1.61
CA LEU A 187 -1.46 17.90 0.57
C LEU A 187 -0.11 18.28 1.18
N VAL A 188 0.96 17.79 0.59
CA VAL A 188 2.35 18.10 0.94
C VAL A 188 2.84 19.19 -0.02
N PRO A 189 3.35 20.32 0.51
CA PRO A 189 3.69 21.47 -0.32
C PRO A 189 4.86 21.18 -1.27
N GLU A 190 4.87 21.85 -2.42
CA GLU A 190 5.93 21.71 -3.45
C GLU A 190 7.34 22.06 -2.95
N SER A 191 7.43 22.80 -1.84
CA SER A 191 8.72 23.09 -1.18
C SER A 191 9.41 21.84 -0.62
N LEU A 192 8.70 20.72 -0.46
CA LEU A 192 9.29 19.43 -0.12
C LEU A 192 9.60 18.65 -1.40
N ALA A 193 10.68 17.87 -1.39
CA ALA A 193 11.03 17.06 -2.55
C ALA A 193 9.94 16.06 -2.91
N GLU A 194 9.67 15.96 -4.22
CA GLU A 194 8.80 14.94 -4.78
C GLU A 194 9.35 13.54 -4.45
N PRO A 195 8.55 12.63 -3.88
CA PRO A 195 8.99 11.27 -3.64
C PRO A 195 9.25 10.57 -4.96
N VAL A 196 10.48 10.08 -5.15
CA VAL A 196 10.92 9.35 -6.35
C VAL A 196 10.11 8.05 -6.55
N ALA A 197 9.59 7.50 -5.46
CA ALA A 197 8.77 6.31 -5.42
C ALA A 197 7.60 6.51 -4.47
N LEU A 198 6.51 5.81 -4.74
CA LEU A 198 5.40 5.70 -3.81
C LEU A 198 5.91 4.99 -2.55
N LEU A 199 5.83 5.68 -1.43
CA LEU A 199 6.32 5.20 -0.15
C LEU A 199 5.14 4.90 0.76
N THR A 200 5.04 3.66 1.23
CA THR A 200 3.98 3.25 2.15
C THR A 200 4.59 2.74 3.45
N GLU A 201 4.21 3.33 4.57
CA GLU A 201 4.51 2.80 5.89
C GLU A 201 3.29 2.05 6.43
N TYR A 202 3.48 0.79 6.78
CA TYR A 202 2.53 0.00 7.55
C TYR A 202 2.97 -0.04 9.02
N THR A 203 2.15 0.53 9.91
CA THR A 203 2.33 0.32 11.35
C THR A 203 1.66 -0.99 11.76
N CYS A 204 2.40 -2.09 11.64
CA CYS A 204 1.90 -3.43 11.95
C CYS A 204 1.71 -3.59 13.46
N THR A 205 0.50 -3.94 13.89
CA THR A 205 0.23 -4.25 15.30
C THR A 205 0.51 -5.69 15.60
N ALA A 206 1.77 -6.06 15.60
CA ALA A 206 2.17 -6.98 16.64
C ALA A 206 1.95 -6.23 17.98
N TRP A 207 1.23 -6.83 18.94
CA TRP A 207 1.18 -6.44 20.37
C TRP A 207 0.17 -5.40 20.90
N GLY A 208 -0.97 -5.12 20.25
CA GLY A 208 -1.86 -4.06 20.78
C GLY A 208 -1.16 -2.70 20.83
N TRP A 209 -1.82 -1.67 21.35
CA TRP A 209 -1.27 -0.30 21.36
C TRP A 209 -0.39 0.00 22.58
N ASP A 210 -0.34 -0.91 23.56
CA ASP A 210 0.21 -0.67 24.90
C ASP A 210 1.75 -0.68 24.94
N GLY A 211 2.40 -0.54 23.79
CA GLY A 211 3.85 -0.48 23.67
C GLY A 211 4.39 0.94 23.66
N SER A 212 5.59 1.14 24.21
CA SER A 212 6.28 2.43 24.14
C SER A 212 6.50 2.89 22.70
N ASN A 213 6.71 4.19 22.47
CA ASN A 213 6.99 4.73 21.13
C ASN A 213 8.15 3.97 20.46
N THR A 214 9.20 3.65 21.22
CA THR A 214 10.30 2.78 20.80
C THR A 214 9.80 1.44 20.25
N GLN A 215 8.87 0.77 20.91
CA GLN A 215 8.32 -0.49 20.41
C GLN A 215 7.48 -0.31 19.14
N ARG A 216 6.78 0.82 18.98
CA ARG A 216 6.03 1.13 17.75
C ARG A 216 6.98 1.32 16.57
N LEU A 217 8.06 2.09 16.74
CA LEU A 217 9.07 2.32 15.72
C LEU A 217 9.77 1.04 15.26
N ARG A 218 9.91 0.04 16.15
CA ARG A 218 10.46 -1.28 15.80
C ARG A 218 9.50 -2.14 14.95
N ARG A 219 8.27 -1.69 14.69
CA ARG A 219 7.20 -2.45 14.02
C ARG A 219 6.67 -1.78 12.75
N GLN A 220 7.30 -0.69 12.34
CA GLN A 220 7.00 -0.04 11.08
C GLN A 220 7.66 -0.83 9.95
N VAL A 221 6.87 -1.17 8.94
CA VAL A 221 7.33 -1.75 7.70
C VAL A 221 7.16 -0.69 6.63
N TYR A 222 8.26 -0.28 6.01
CA TYR A 222 8.28 0.69 4.93
C TYR A 222 8.38 -0.08 3.63
N VAL A 223 7.46 0.17 2.71
CA VAL A 223 7.41 -0.44 1.38
C VAL A 223 7.59 0.67 0.36
N THR A 224 8.61 0.55 -0.47
CA THR A 224 8.86 1.45 -1.59
C THR A 224 8.39 0.80 -2.89
N HIS A 225 7.54 1.52 -3.61
CA HIS A 225 7.01 1.12 -4.90
C HIS A 225 7.49 2.10 -5.97
N HIS A 226 8.43 1.66 -6.80
CA HIS A 226 8.93 2.47 -7.90
C HIS A 226 8.03 2.25 -9.12
N PRO A 227 7.24 3.24 -9.56
CA PRO A 227 6.25 3.05 -10.63
C PRO A 227 6.87 2.75 -12.00
N ARG A 228 8.16 3.07 -12.19
CA ARG A 228 8.88 2.93 -13.46
C ARG A 228 10.08 1.99 -13.41
N GLN A 229 10.36 1.37 -12.26
CA GLN A 229 11.53 0.52 -12.07
C GLN A 229 11.12 -0.77 -11.35
N ALA A 230 11.75 -1.89 -11.71
CA ALA A 230 11.56 -3.18 -11.03
C ALA A 230 12.10 -3.21 -9.58
N GLN A 231 12.61 -2.08 -9.08
CA GLN A 231 13.22 -1.97 -7.77
C GLN A 231 12.17 -1.56 -6.74
N SER A 232 11.34 -2.51 -6.31
CA SER A 232 10.64 -2.35 -5.03
C SER A 232 11.55 -2.79 -3.90
N GLY A 233 11.38 -2.14 -2.75
CA GLY A 233 12.11 -2.47 -1.53
C GLY A 233 11.17 -2.53 -0.34
N VAL A 234 11.57 -3.32 0.65
CA VAL A 234 10.93 -3.31 1.95
C VAL A 234 11.98 -3.15 3.03
N ASP A 235 11.73 -2.22 3.96
CA ASP A 235 12.66 -1.81 5.00
C ASP A 235 11.99 -1.77 6.38
N ASN A 236 12.77 -2.04 7.43
CA ASN A 236 12.41 -1.69 8.80
C ASN A 236 13.64 -1.28 9.63
N GLY A 237 13.40 -0.78 10.84
CA GLY A 237 14.47 -0.42 11.77
C GLY A 237 15.43 0.63 11.20
N ARG A 238 16.75 0.37 11.29
CA ARG A 238 17.78 1.32 10.82
C ARG A 238 17.83 1.45 9.30
N ALA A 239 17.48 0.41 8.55
CA ALA A 239 17.47 0.44 7.08
C ALA A 239 16.41 1.43 6.55
N ALA A 240 15.35 1.67 7.31
CA ALA A 240 14.25 2.57 6.95
C ALA A 240 14.43 4.03 7.40
N ILE A 241 15.59 4.43 7.94
CA ILE A 241 15.75 5.78 8.53
C ILE A 241 15.46 6.90 7.52
N GLY A 242 15.94 6.78 6.29
CA GLY A 242 15.73 7.81 5.25
C GLY A 242 14.25 7.94 4.87
N GLN A 243 13.58 6.82 4.63
CA GLN A 243 12.15 6.74 4.32
C GLN A 243 11.31 7.34 5.45
N ARG A 244 11.69 7.01 6.69
CA ARG A 244 11.03 7.54 7.89
C ARG A 244 11.19 9.06 8.00
N GLN A 245 12.40 9.59 7.86
CA GLN A 245 12.65 11.03 7.92
C GLN A 245 11.84 11.77 6.85
N LEU A 246 11.81 11.24 5.62
CA LEU A 246 11.02 11.78 4.53
C LEU A 246 9.52 11.83 4.86
N LEU A 247 8.96 10.74 5.41
CA LEU A 247 7.55 10.70 5.80
C LEU A 247 7.24 11.62 6.98
N GLU A 248 8.11 11.68 7.99
CA GLU A 248 7.95 12.57 9.14
C GLU A 248 7.95 14.05 8.71
N ASP A 249 8.85 14.43 7.79
CA ASP A 249 8.90 15.77 7.21
C ASP A 249 7.68 16.08 6.35
N ALA A 250 7.23 15.10 5.56
CA ALA A 250 5.99 15.23 4.79
C ALA A 250 4.79 15.44 5.70
N VAL A 251 4.60 14.64 6.75
CA VAL A 251 3.51 14.81 7.74
C VAL A 251 3.56 16.19 8.40
N ARG A 252 4.76 16.65 8.78
CA ARG A 252 4.95 17.94 9.48
C ARG A 252 4.61 19.13 8.60
N ARG A 253 4.93 19.06 7.31
CA ARG A 253 4.71 20.16 6.35
C ARG A 253 3.36 20.06 5.64
N ALA A 254 2.68 18.91 5.73
CA ALA A 254 1.41 18.72 5.06
C ALA A 254 0.33 19.66 5.60
N MET A 255 -0.50 20.15 4.69
CA MET A 255 -1.63 21.02 5.01
C MET A 255 -2.68 20.29 5.85
N PRO A 256 -3.50 21.03 6.62
CA PRO A 256 -4.65 20.46 7.30
C PRO A 256 -5.58 19.73 6.32
N SER A 257 -6.22 18.67 6.79
CA SER A 257 -7.03 17.80 5.92
C SER A 257 -8.22 18.51 5.28
N GLN A 258 -8.87 19.43 5.99
CA GLN A 258 -9.99 20.21 5.45
C GLN A 258 -9.56 21.09 4.26
N TRP A 259 -8.40 21.75 4.38
CA TRP A 259 -7.87 22.60 3.32
C TRP A 259 -7.41 21.77 2.13
N SER A 260 -6.78 20.63 2.41
CA SER A 260 -6.35 19.68 1.38
C SER A 260 -7.53 19.16 0.56
N LEU A 261 -8.64 18.82 1.21
CA LEU A 261 -9.86 18.36 0.55
C LEU A 261 -10.48 19.46 -0.32
N ALA A 262 -10.56 20.69 0.18
CA ALA A 262 -11.11 21.82 -0.57
C ALA A 262 -10.29 22.11 -1.84
N GLN A 263 -8.95 22.10 -1.76
CA GLN A 263 -8.08 22.28 -2.92
C GLN A 263 -8.27 21.17 -3.96
N LEU A 264 -8.43 19.93 -3.52
CA LEU A 264 -8.66 18.80 -4.43
C LEU A 264 -10.04 18.86 -5.10
N GLN A 265 -11.08 19.27 -4.39
CA GLN A 265 -12.39 19.53 -4.98
C GLN A 265 -12.32 20.62 -6.04
N GLN A 266 -11.60 21.71 -5.76
CA GLN A 266 -11.38 22.78 -6.72
C GLN A 266 -10.63 22.28 -7.97
N ALA A 267 -9.58 21.47 -7.80
CA ALA A 267 -8.84 20.88 -8.91
C ALA A 267 -9.75 19.97 -9.78
N VAL A 268 -10.61 19.16 -9.17
CA VAL A 268 -11.59 18.31 -9.89
C VAL A 268 -12.55 19.16 -10.73
N VAL A 269 -13.09 20.25 -10.17
CA VAL A 269 -14.01 21.15 -10.90
C VAL A 269 -13.32 21.82 -12.09
N GLN A 270 -12.08 22.30 -11.90
CA GLN A 270 -11.28 22.91 -12.95
C GLN A 270 -10.96 21.93 -14.09
N GLN A 271 -10.66 20.67 -13.74
CA GLN A 271 -10.41 19.60 -14.72
C GLN A 271 -11.66 19.29 -15.55
N GLN A 272 -12.83 19.12 -14.91
CA GLN A 272 -14.10 18.88 -15.60
C GLN A 272 -14.44 20.01 -16.58
N SER A 273 -14.30 21.26 -16.13
CA SER A 273 -14.56 22.45 -16.95
C SER A 273 -13.64 22.51 -18.18
N SER A 274 -12.37 22.13 -18.00
CA SER A 274 -11.37 22.12 -19.08
C SER A 274 -11.63 21.00 -20.10
N ALA A 275 -12.07 19.82 -19.64
CA ALA A 275 -12.43 18.70 -20.50
C ALA A 275 -13.66 19.02 -21.38
N GLU A 276 -14.69 19.64 -20.79
CA GLU A 276 -15.90 20.08 -21.53
C GLU A 276 -15.58 21.14 -22.58
N ALA A 277 -14.72 22.11 -22.25
CA ALA A 277 -14.28 23.13 -23.19
C ALA A 277 -13.47 22.53 -24.36
N ALA A 278 -12.61 21.55 -24.08
CA ALA A 278 -11.84 20.84 -25.10
C ALA A 278 -12.74 20.01 -26.03
N GLY A 279 -13.70 19.26 -25.47
CA GLY A 279 -14.67 18.49 -26.26
C GLY A 279 -15.55 19.38 -27.15
N SER A 280 -15.97 20.53 -26.64
CA SER A 280 -16.73 21.52 -27.41
C SER A 280 -15.93 22.08 -28.58
N ARG A 281 -14.63 22.35 -28.39
CA ARG A 281 -13.74 22.83 -29.45
C ARG A 281 -13.52 21.77 -30.53
N ALA A 282 -13.28 20.52 -30.14
CA ALA A 282 -13.11 19.40 -31.07
C ALA A 282 -14.37 19.17 -31.92
N THR A 283 -15.55 19.22 -31.29
CA THR A 283 -16.84 19.07 -31.99
C THR A 283 -17.08 20.21 -32.98
N ARG A 284 -16.76 21.46 -32.60
CA ARG A 284 -16.85 22.61 -33.53
C ARG A 284 -15.91 22.44 -34.71
N GLN A 285 -14.65 22.06 -34.49
CA GLN A 285 -13.68 21.87 -35.58
C GLN A 285 -14.08 20.74 -36.52
N ALA A 286 -14.60 19.62 -35.99
CA ALA A 286 -15.10 18.52 -36.82
C ALA A 286 -16.30 18.96 -37.70
N ALA A 287 -17.21 19.78 -37.14
CA ALA A 287 -18.31 20.34 -37.91
C ALA A 287 -17.83 21.27 -39.04
N THR A 288 -16.80 22.10 -38.80
CA THR A 288 -16.23 22.98 -39.84
C THR A 288 -15.56 22.18 -40.96
N VAL A 289 -14.83 21.11 -40.62
CA VAL A 289 -14.17 20.24 -41.63
C VAL A 289 -15.21 19.49 -42.46
N HIS A 290 -16.30 18.99 -41.85
CA HIS A 290 -17.37 18.34 -42.59
C HIS A 290 -18.10 19.30 -43.54
N ALA A 291 -18.38 20.53 -43.10
CA ALA A 291 -19.00 21.55 -43.95
C ALA A 291 -18.12 21.90 -45.16
N ALA A 292 -16.80 22.06 -44.98
CA ALA A 292 -15.86 22.35 -46.07
C ALA A 292 -15.73 21.19 -47.09
N THR A 293 -15.92 19.95 -46.65
CA THR A 293 -15.82 18.76 -47.52
C THR A 293 -17.10 18.56 -48.35
N GLN A 294 -18.27 19.00 -47.87
CA GLN A 294 -19.51 18.95 -48.65
C GLN A 294 -19.57 20.01 -49.76
N ASP A 295 -18.95 21.17 -49.57
CA ASP A 295 -18.96 22.26 -50.55
C ASP A 295 -17.98 22.04 -51.72
N SER A 296 -16.96 21.20 -51.52
CA SER A 296 -15.96 20.88 -52.56
C SER A 296 -16.41 19.81 -53.57
N GLY A 297 -17.52 19.09 -53.30
CA GLY A 297 -18.10 18.10 -54.22
C GLY A 297 -19.00 18.66 -55.32
N ALA A 298 -19.37 19.95 -55.26
CA ALA A 298 -20.35 20.55 -56.18
C ALA A 298 -19.74 21.15 -57.46
N ARG A 299 -18.41 21.19 -57.62
CA ARG A 299 -17.77 21.63 -58.87
C ARG A 299 -17.56 20.44 -59.82
N ARG A 300 -18.62 20.09 -60.56
CA ARG A 300 -18.49 19.25 -61.77
C ARG A 300 -17.71 20.05 -62.85
N PRO A 301 -16.63 19.49 -63.44
CA PRO A 301 -16.03 20.09 -64.62
C PRO A 301 -16.99 19.94 -65.81
N ALA A 302 -17.21 21.04 -66.51
CA ALA A 302 -17.89 21.10 -67.79
C ALA A 302 -16.92 20.75 -68.93
#